data_AF-A0A2E2BGP0-F1
#
_entry.id   AF-A0A2E2BGP0-F1
#
_cell.length_a   1.000
_cell.length_b   1.000
_cell.length_c   1.000
_cell.angle_alpha   90.00
_cell.angle_beta   90.00
_cell.angle_gamma   90.00
#
_symmetry.space_group_name_H-M   'P 1'
#
loop_
_entity.id
_entity.type
_entity.pdbx_description
1 polymer ?
#
loop_
_entity_poly.entity_id
_entity_poly.type
_entity_poly.pdbx_seq_one_letter_code
_entity_poly.pdbx_strand_id
1 'polypeptide(L)'
;MFKYLIIVLFLNSLFSVTLDNHVNNRLRHDLNLRENYINLNSYRDESELLEFIESTMETHLIPGLSISIVKNNDIVWEKQLGYANIINNIPVDENTMFILSSISKTVTATALLQLFEEGLFNLDDDIDNYLPFSVNHPDYPLTPITFKMLLTHVSGIKDNWSVMSYYDGDSELELGYYLEEYLTPGGEFYGSNSNFTNSIPGMNYSYSNIGAALIGYLVEEISNQSFNEYCNENIFEPLEMNSAYWFLSEINNLDQVASPYQVTGGTGDSCYIIGCGIYDESNPCFCDFACIEYGDCCSDYEEVCGENGTGSSSENLTEYEHYGYSDYPSGQLRTTSNNLAKFMSVYMNEGIYNGVRILESETIELIKTIHYPLVNSMQGLMWYYKGQNGRTLFGHNGGDLGSSTDMFISFSDNLGVVLLTNSNNHNAMIEIENAAFNFAEENYFTITGDVNNDGIINVLDIVQTVSLILVSEYEENSDLNEDGIVNILDIVQLVNIILS
;
A
#
# COMPACT_ATOMS: atom_id res chain seq x y z
N MET A 1 40.03 17.23 73.67
CA MET A 1 39.69 18.64 73.88
C MET A 1 38.16 18.73 73.83
N PHE A 2 37.52 18.94 75.00
CA PHE A 2 36.15 19.46 75.31
C PHE A 2 34.99 19.25 74.29
N LYS A 3 33.72 18.93 74.60
CA LYS A 3 32.87 18.71 75.81
C LYS A 3 31.43 18.36 75.28
N TYR A 4 30.66 17.52 76.03
CA TYR A 4 29.18 17.47 76.27
C TYR A 4 28.14 17.94 75.21
N LEU A 5 26.85 17.56 75.14
CA LEU A 5 25.92 16.59 75.73
C LEU A 5 24.50 17.15 75.38
N ILE A 6 23.61 16.32 74.79
CA ILE A 6 22.12 16.35 74.83
C ILE A 6 21.36 17.60 74.28
N ILE A 7 20.31 17.36 73.46
CA ILE A 7 18.88 17.70 73.70
C ILE A 7 18.05 17.22 72.49
N VAL A 8 17.08 16.35 72.77
CA VAL A 8 15.91 16.04 71.92
C VAL A 8 14.84 17.10 72.23
N LEU A 9 14.20 17.70 71.21
CA LEU A 9 12.83 18.21 71.35
C LEU A 9 12.08 18.22 70.00
N PHE A 10 10.92 17.57 70.05
CA PHE A 10 9.84 17.54 69.07
C PHE A 10 9.22 18.92 68.82
N LEU A 11 8.75 19.17 67.59
CA LEU A 11 7.57 20.00 67.33
C LEU A 11 6.79 19.43 66.14
N ASN A 12 5.58 18.96 66.46
CA ASN A 12 4.53 18.53 65.55
C ASN A 12 3.97 19.71 64.75
N SER A 13 3.72 19.53 63.46
CA SER A 13 2.40 19.88 62.89
C SER A 13 2.11 19.03 61.65
N LEU A 14 1.07 18.20 61.82
CA LEU A 14 0.14 17.64 60.83
C LEU A 14 0.19 18.26 59.43
N PHE A 15 0.49 17.44 58.43
CA PHE A 15 -0.30 17.37 57.19
C PHE A 15 -0.32 15.92 56.72
N SER A 16 -1.38 15.22 57.11
CA SER A 16 -1.93 14.11 56.34
C SER A 16 -2.85 14.70 55.26
N VAL A 17 -2.88 14.02 54.11
CA VAL A 17 -3.91 14.02 53.05
C VAL A 17 -3.48 14.67 51.71
N THR A 18 -3.67 13.85 50.66
CA THR A 18 -3.68 14.10 49.21
C THR A 18 -2.36 14.47 48.53
N LEU A 19 -1.41 13.53 48.48
CA LEU A 19 -0.64 13.36 47.25
C LEU A 19 -1.40 12.32 46.43
N ASP A 20 -2.00 12.81 45.35
CA ASP A 20 -3.30 12.40 44.87
C ASP A 20 -3.33 10.98 44.29
N ASN A 21 -4.41 10.27 44.61
CA ASN A 21 -4.73 8.93 44.12
C ASN A 21 -4.77 8.84 42.57
N HIS A 22 -4.73 9.97 41.86
CA HIS A 22 -4.71 10.04 40.41
C HIS A 22 -3.47 9.43 39.75
N VAL A 23 -2.27 9.59 40.31
CA VAL A 23 -1.03 9.05 39.70
C VAL A 23 -0.97 7.53 39.82
N ASN A 24 -1.35 7.00 40.99
CA ASN A 24 -1.41 5.54 41.21
C ASN A 24 -2.61 4.88 40.53
N ASN A 25 -3.71 5.60 40.33
CA ASN A 25 -4.84 5.11 39.53
C ASN A 25 -4.51 5.12 38.03
N ARG A 26 -3.75 6.10 37.52
CA ARG A 26 -3.26 6.09 36.12
C ARG A 26 -2.30 4.94 35.86
N LEU A 27 -1.28 4.73 36.69
CA LEU A 27 -0.36 3.58 36.56
C LEU A 27 -1.05 2.21 36.65
N ARG A 28 -2.14 2.08 37.43
CA ARG A 28 -2.94 0.85 37.50
C ARG A 28 -3.91 0.70 36.32
N HIS A 29 -4.43 1.80 35.80
CA HIS A 29 -5.22 1.78 34.57
C HIS A 29 -4.34 1.46 33.36
N ASP A 30 -3.10 1.97 33.32
CA ASP A 30 -2.10 1.73 32.27
C ASP A 30 -1.59 0.29 32.27
N LEU A 31 -1.47 -0.35 33.43
CA LEU A 31 -1.15 -1.78 33.52
C LEU A 31 -2.32 -2.68 33.11
N ASN A 32 -3.56 -2.32 33.47
CA ASN A 32 -4.76 -3.04 33.02
C ASN A 32 -5.04 -2.84 31.51
N LEU A 33 -4.69 -1.67 30.94
CA LEU A 33 -4.72 -1.46 29.49
C LEU A 33 -3.61 -2.25 28.80
N ARG A 34 -2.38 -2.25 29.33
CA ARG A 34 -1.28 -3.07 28.78
C ARG A 34 -1.52 -4.58 28.86
N GLU A 35 -2.15 -5.09 29.93
CA GLU A 35 -2.51 -6.51 30.01
C GLU A 35 -3.69 -6.87 29.07
N ASN A 36 -4.53 -5.91 28.68
CA ASN A 36 -5.57 -6.13 27.69
C ASN A 36 -5.09 -5.99 26.23
N TYR A 37 -3.97 -5.31 25.95
CA TYR A 37 -3.36 -5.20 24.62
C TYR A 37 -2.56 -6.44 24.17
N ILE A 38 -2.54 -7.51 24.98
CA ILE A 38 -1.94 -8.80 24.62
C ILE A 38 -3.04 -9.86 24.35
N ASN A 39 -4.32 -9.47 24.31
CA ASN A 39 -5.30 -10.32 23.65
C ASN A 39 -5.14 -10.12 22.14
N LEU A 40 -4.74 -11.20 21.47
CA LEU A 40 -4.91 -11.38 20.04
C LEU A 40 -6.30 -10.87 19.65
N ASN A 41 -6.37 -9.71 18.99
CA ASN A 41 -7.60 -9.19 18.41
C ASN A 41 -7.99 -10.14 17.29
N SER A 42 -8.79 -11.12 17.68
CA SER A 42 -9.48 -12.00 16.76
C SER A 42 -10.63 -11.19 16.17
N TYR A 43 -10.38 -10.40 15.13
CA TYR A 43 -11.41 -9.62 14.42
C TYR A 43 -12.33 -10.60 13.69
N ARG A 44 -13.21 -11.27 14.43
CA ARG A 44 -14.17 -12.26 13.89
C ARG A 44 -15.48 -11.62 13.45
N ASP A 45 -15.63 -10.33 13.73
CA ASP A 45 -16.80 -9.55 13.38
C ASP A 45 -16.37 -8.40 12.46
N GLU A 46 -17.11 -8.24 11.37
CA GLU A 46 -16.85 -7.18 10.39
C GLU A 46 -17.06 -5.80 11.02
N SER A 47 -18.04 -5.65 11.91
CA SER A 47 -18.25 -4.38 12.62
C SER A 47 -17.07 -4.00 13.50
N GLU A 48 -16.46 -4.95 14.22
CA GLU A 48 -15.27 -4.69 15.03
C GLU A 48 -14.05 -4.31 14.16
N LEU A 49 -13.89 -4.94 12.99
CA LEU A 49 -12.83 -4.58 12.05
C LEU A 49 -13.06 -3.15 11.52
N LEU A 50 -14.29 -2.82 11.12
CA LEU A 50 -14.62 -1.49 10.60
C LEU A 50 -14.42 -0.40 11.64
N GLU A 51 -14.89 -0.59 12.88
CA GLU A 51 -14.66 0.35 13.98
C GLU A 51 -13.16 0.58 14.23
N PHE A 52 -12.35 -0.49 14.16
CA PHE A 52 -10.90 -0.38 14.26
C PHE A 52 -10.31 0.45 13.11
N ILE A 53 -10.68 0.14 11.86
CA ILE A 53 -10.17 0.86 10.68
C ILE A 53 -10.56 2.33 10.74
N GLU A 54 -11.82 2.65 11.02
CA GLU A 54 -12.30 4.03 11.13
C GLU A 54 -11.56 4.79 12.25
N SER A 55 -11.35 4.15 13.41
CA SER A 55 -10.58 4.75 14.50
C SER A 55 -9.12 4.99 14.14
N THR A 56 -8.49 4.06 13.42
CA THR A 56 -7.13 4.22 12.90
C THR A 56 -7.08 5.35 11.87
N MET A 57 -8.05 5.44 10.96
CA MET A 57 -8.16 6.52 9.97
C MET A 57 -8.30 7.88 10.65
N GLU A 58 -9.18 8.03 11.65
CA GLU A 58 -9.33 9.27 12.41
C GLU A 58 -8.05 9.65 13.16
N THR A 59 -7.42 8.70 13.84
CA THR A 59 -6.20 8.91 14.63
C THR A 59 -5.02 9.35 13.76
N HIS A 60 -4.91 8.77 12.56
CA HIS A 60 -3.79 9.00 11.65
C HIS A 60 -4.08 10.00 10.54
N LEU A 61 -5.24 10.66 10.58
CA LEU A 61 -5.69 11.62 9.58
C LEU A 61 -5.66 11.04 8.16
N ILE A 62 -6.17 9.81 8.00
CA ILE A 62 -6.35 9.22 6.68
C ILE A 62 -7.65 9.76 6.07
N PRO A 63 -7.61 10.49 4.93
CA PRO A 63 -8.80 11.04 4.31
C PRO A 63 -9.72 9.95 3.75
N GLY A 64 -9.16 9.05 2.96
CA GLY A 64 -9.88 8.02 2.23
C GLY A 64 -9.09 6.73 2.12
N LEU A 65 -9.81 5.62 2.08
CA LEU A 65 -9.26 4.28 2.09
C LEU A 65 -10.11 3.34 1.25
N SER A 66 -9.47 2.47 0.49
CA SER A 66 -10.12 1.34 -0.18
C SER A 66 -9.38 0.05 0.10
N ILE A 67 -10.11 -1.00 0.44
CA ILE A 67 -9.57 -2.30 0.83
C ILE A 67 -10.25 -3.41 0.03
N SER A 68 -9.47 -4.38 -0.44
CA SER A 68 -9.96 -5.64 -0.99
C SER A 68 -9.22 -6.81 -0.37
N ILE A 69 -9.96 -7.87 0.01
CA ILE A 69 -9.40 -9.13 0.50
C ILE A 69 -9.70 -10.20 -0.54
N VAL A 70 -8.65 -10.90 -0.95
CA VAL A 70 -8.74 -12.09 -1.80
C VAL A 70 -8.53 -13.31 -0.93
N LYS A 71 -9.40 -14.31 -1.07
CA LYS A 71 -9.25 -15.61 -0.41
C LYS A 71 -9.63 -16.70 -1.40
N ASN A 72 -8.77 -17.70 -1.53
CA ASN A 72 -9.00 -18.79 -2.48
C ASN A 72 -9.23 -18.34 -3.93
N ASN A 73 -8.50 -17.29 -4.34
CA ASN A 73 -8.55 -16.65 -5.67
C ASN A 73 -9.78 -15.78 -5.95
N ASP A 74 -10.75 -15.74 -5.04
CA ASP A 74 -11.92 -14.88 -5.13
C ASP A 74 -11.76 -13.62 -4.29
N ILE A 75 -12.29 -12.50 -4.77
CA ILE A 75 -12.40 -11.29 -3.97
C ILE A 75 -13.60 -11.50 -3.04
N VAL A 76 -13.33 -11.66 -1.74
CA VAL A 76 -14.33 -12.09 -0.76
C VAL A 76 -14.84 -10.97 0.14
N TRP A 77 -14.15 -9.83 0.16
CA TRP A 77 -14.53 -8.69 0.97
C TRP A 77 -13.92 -7.40 0.42
N GLU A 78 -14.73 -6.35 0.37
CA GLU A 78 -14.32 -5.02 -0.05
C GLU A 78 -14.98 -3.94 0.80
N LYS A 79 -14.24 -2.88 1.08
CA LYS A 79 -14.74 -1.67 1.74
C LYS A 79 -14.07 -0.39 1.24
N GLN A 80 -14.88 0.67 1.21
CA GLN A 80 -14.50 2.02 0.85
C GLN A 80 -14.93 2.96 1.96
N LEU A 81 -14.00 3.77 2.45
CA LEU A 81 -14.15 4.58 3.65
C LEU A 81 -13.59 5.98 3.39
N GLY A 82 -14.23 6.98 4.00
CA GLY A 82 -13.76 8.37 3.95
C GLY A 82 -13.97 9.07 2.61
N TYR A 83 -13.04 9.97 2.26
CA TYR A 83 -13.16 10.90 1.14
C TYR A 83 -12.01 10.75 0.13
N ALA A 84 -12.38 10.62 -1.15
CA ALA A 84 -11.47 10.74 -2.27
C ALA A 84 -10.98 12.19 -2.42
N ASN A 85 -11.86 13.16 -2.14
CA ASN A 85 -11.55 14.58 -2.08
C ASN A 85 -12.35 15.25 -0.94
N ILE A 86 -11.64 15.78 0.07
CA ILE A 86 -12.24 16.45 1.22
C ILE A 86 -12.88 17.78 0.81
N ILE A 87 -12.18 18.61 0.02
CA ILE A 87 -12.61 19.97 -0.34
C ILE A 87 -13.93 19.94 -1.11
N ASN A 88 -14.06 19.01 -2.05
CA ASN A 88 -15.23 18.83 -2.90
C ASN A 88 -16.27 17.87 -2.30
N ASN A 89 -16.01 17.32 -1.11
CA ASN A 89 -16.88 16.37 -0.41
C ASN A 89 -17.24 15.15 -1.28
N ILE A 90 -16.23 14.57 -1.92
CA ILE A 90 -16.34 13.36 -2.75
C ILE A 90 -15.98 12.15 -1.89
N PRO A 91 -16.92 11.25 -1.56
CA PRO A 91 -16.63 10.04 -0.80
C PRO A 91 -15.78 9.07 -1.64
N VAL A 92 -15.01 8.20 -0.97
CA VAL A 92 -14.44 7.04 -1.66
C VAL A 92 -15.56 6.06 -1.99
N ASP A 93 -15.59 5.58 -3.23
CA ASP A 93 -16.49 4.54 -3.73
C ASP A 93 -15.71 3.44 -4.49
N GLU A 94 -16.40 2.41 -4.95
CA GLU A 94 -15.81 1.27 -5.66
C GLU A 94 -15.10 1.64 -6.97
N ASN A 95 -15.38 2.83 -7.51
CA ASN A 95 -14.81 3.35 -8.75
C ASN A 95 -13.64 4.32 -8.50
N THR A 96 -13.36 4.65 -7.24
CA THR A 96 -12.31 5.58 -6.86
C THR A 96 -10.94 4.95 -7.10
N MET A 97 -10.19 5.56 -8.01
CA MET A 97 -8.82 5.20 -8.36
C MET A 97 -7.82 5.92 -7.46
N PHE A 98 -6.80 5.19 -7.02
CA PHE A 98 -5.68 5.71 -6.26
C PHE A 98 -4.40 5.55 -7.08
N ILE A 99 -3.46 6.49 -6.93
CA ILE A 99 -2.12 6.30 -7.47
C ILE A 99 -1.42 5.18 -6.70
N LEU A 100 -1.01 4.14 -7.41
CA LEU A 100 -0.44 2.93 -6.84
C LEU A 100 0.95 3.11 -6.29
N SER A 101 1.64 4.19 -6.69
CA SER A 101 3.04 4.38 -6.38
C SER A 101 3.83 3.12 -6.80
N SER A 102 4.79 2.69 -5.99
CA SER A 102 5.70 1.61 -6.35
C SER A 102 5.08 0.23 -6.60
N ILE A 103 3.82 -0.02 -6.25
CA ILE A 103 3.12 -1.24 -6.72
C ILE A 103 3.11 -1.31 -8.25
N SER A 104 3.09 -0.16 -8.95
CA SER A 104 3.17 -0.07 -10.41
C SER A 104 4.31 -0.89 -11.03
N LYS A 105 5.44 -1.03 -10.32
CA LYS A 105 6.59 -1.81 -10.77
C LYS A 105 6.27 -3.29 -11.00
N THR A 106 5.29 -3.81 -10.27
CA THR A 106 4.84 -5.19 -10.43
C THR A 106 4.16 -5.40 -11.78
N VAL A 107 3.34 -4.45 -12.23
CA VAL A 107 2.73 -4.43 -13.57
C VAL A 107 3.79 -4.26 -14.65
N THR A 108 4.73 -3.34 -14.44
CA THR A 108 5.87 -3.11 -15.34
C THR A 108 6.73 -4.36 -15.53
N ALA A 109 6.96 -5.12 -14.46
CA ALA A 109 7.67 -6.40 -14.54
C ALA A 109 6.85 -7.48 -15.26
N THR A 110 5.53 -7.54 -15.05
CA THR A 110 4.65 -8.46 -15.79
C THR A 110 4.71 -8.23 -17.28
N ALA A 111 4.59 -6.97 -17.71
CA ALA A 111 4.66 -6.62 -19.14
C ALA A 111 5.99 -7.08 -19.76
N LEU A 112 7.11 -6.81 -19.08
CA LEU A 112 8.42 -7.29 -19.54
C LEU A 112 8.50 -8.82 -19.58
N LEU A 113 7.91 -9.51 -18.60
CA LEU A 113 7.99 -10.95 -18.50
C LEU A 113 7.04 -11.69 -19.46
N GLN A 114 5.97 -11.06 -19.95
CA GLN A 114 5.20 -11.56 -21.09
C GLN A 114 6.09 -11.65 -22.36
N LEU A 115 6.89 -10.61 -22.61
CA LEU A 115 7.87 -10.61 -23.71
C LEU A 115 9.01 -11.63 -23.51
N PHE A 116 9.37 -11.91 -22.25
CA PHE A 116 10.31 -13.00 -21.92
C PHE A 116 9.74 -14.37 -22.29
N GLU A 117 8.46 -14.63 -22.00
CA GLU A 117 7.78 -15.88 -22.34
C GLU A 117 7.67 -16.10 -23.85
N GLU A 118 7.58 -15.02 -24.63
CA GLU A 118 7.67 -15.06 -26.10
C GLU A 118 9.07 -15.40 -26.62
N GLY A 119 10.08 -15.47 -25.75
CA GLY A 119 11.46 -15.80 -26.09
C GLY A 119 12.20 -14.66 -26.80
N LEU A 120 11.76 -13.41 -26.61
CA LEU A 120 12.35 -12.23 -27.26
C LEU A 120 13.68 -11.81 -26.63
N PHE A 121 13.92 -12.17 -25.37
CA PHE A 121 15.19 -11.96 -24.67
C PHE A 121 15.37 -12.99 -23.55
N ASN A 122 16.58 -13.10 -22.99
CA ASN A 122 16.85 -13.83 -21.76
C ASN A 122 17.16 -12.87 -20.60
N LEU A 123 16.85 -13.29 -19.37
CA LEU A 123 17.11 -12.50 -18.16
C LEU A 123 18.58 -12.09 -17.96
N ASP A 124 19.53 -12.86 -18.49
CA ASP A 124 20.97 -12.58 -18.40
C ASP A 124 21.53 -11.82 -19.62
N ASP A 125 20.68 -11.46 -20.59
CA ASP A 125 21.11 -10.65 -21.72
C ASP A 125 21.46 -9.22 -21.29
N ASP A 126 22.42 -8.63 -22.00
CA ASP A 126 22.78 -7.22 -21.85
C ASP A 126 21.71 -6.32 -22.49
N ILE A 127 21.18 -5.38 -21.71
CA ILE A 127 20.08 -4.49 -22.11
C ILE A 127 20.48 -3.55 -23.25
N ASP A 128 21.77 -3.26 -23.43
CA ASP A 128 22.27 -2.40 -24.51
C ASP A 128 21.98 -2.99 -25.91
N ASN A 129 21.70 -4.30 -26.00
CA ASN A 129 21.29 -4.92 -27.27
C ASN A 129 19.84 -4.61 -27.67
N TYR A 130 19.05 -4.03 -26.76
CA TYR A 130 17.61 -3.81 -26.89
C TYR A 130 17.23 -2.32 -26.76
N LEU A 131 18.21 -1.43 -26.64
CA LEU A 131 18.01 0.01 -26.48
C LEU A 131 18.63 0.79 -27.65
N PRO A 132 18.10 1.96 -28.01
CA PRO A 132 18.68 2.82 -29.03
C PRO A 132 19.89 3.62 -28.53
N PHE A 133 20.16 3.61 -27.22
CA PHE A 133 21.32 4.21 -26.56
C PHE A 133 21.99 3.22 -25.60
N SER A 134 23.19 3.55 -25.14
CA SER A 134 24.01 2.66 -24.30
C SER A 134 23.99 3.08 -22.83
N VAL A 135 23.60 2.16 -21.94
CA VAL A 135 23.51 2.34 -20.49
C VAL A 135 24.69 1.67 -19.82
N ASN A 136 25.81 2.39 -19.78
CA ASN A 136 27.06 1.88 -19.20
C ASN A 136 27.34 2.46 -17.83
N HIS A 137 27.60 1.59 -16.85
CA HIS A 137 28.03 2.02 -15.53
C HIS A 137 29.35 2.80 -15.62
N PRO A 138 29.45 4.04 -15.10
CA PRO A 138 30.62 4.91 -15.32
C PRO A 138 31.93 4.32 -14.75
N ASP A 139 31.87 3.69 -13.57
CA ASP A 139 33.04 3.04 -12.96
C ASP A 139 33.34 1.63 -13.51
N TYR A 140 32.36 0.98 -14.16
CA TYR A 140 32.44 -0.40 -14.63
C TYR A 140 31.89 -0.56 -16.06
N PRO A 141 32.41 0.18 -17.06
CA PRO A 141 31.81 0.27 -18.39
C PRO A 141 31.95 -0.99 -19.25
N LEU A 142 32.55 -2.07 -18.71
CA LEU A 142 32.68 -3.37 -19.38
C LEU A 142 31.84 -4.45 -18.70
N THR A 143 31.12 -4.11 -17.63
CA THR A 143 30.20 -5.02 -16.95
C THR A 143 28.80 -4.73 -17.49
N PRO A 144 28.19 -5.65 -18.25
CA PRO A 144 26.86 -5.44 -18.79
C PRO A 144 25.82 -5.34 -17.67
N ILE A 145 24.82 -4.49 -17.87
CA ILE A 145 23.61 -4.46 -17.03
C ILE A 145 22.58 -5.38 -17.69
N THR A 146 22.02 -6.32 -16.93
CA THR A 146 21.06 -7.29 -17.47
C THR A 146 19.63 -7.00 -17.04
N PHE A 147 18.66 -7.58 -17.75
CA PHE A 147 17.24 -7.54 -17.36
C PHE A 147 17.02 -8.02 -15.92
N LYS A 148 17.67 -9.13 -15.54
CA LYS A 148 17.62 -9.65 -14.17
C LYS A 148 18.13 -8.63 -13.15
N MET A 149 19.21 -7.92 -13.46
CA MET A 149 19.76 -6.90 -12.56
C MET A 149 18.83 -5.70 -12.40
N LEU A 150 18.13 -5.29 -13.47
CA LEU A 150 17.09 -4.26 -13.39
C LEU A 150 15.95 -4.75 -12.49
N LEU A 151 15.38 -5.93 -12.79
CA LEU A 151 14.25 -6.52 -12.07
C LEU A 151 14.54 -6.77 -10.58
N THR A 152 15.80 -6.95 -10.18
CA THR A 152 16.15 -7.18 -8.76
C THR A 152 16.82 -5.98 -8.08
N HIS A 153 16.80 -4.80 -8.70
CA HIS A 153 17.43 -3.58 -8.15
C HIS A 153 18.92 -3.72 -7.80
N VAL A 154 19.68 -4.46 -8.63
CA VAL A 154 21.14 -4.62 -8.46
C VAL A 154 21.95 -4.13 -9.66
N SER A 155 21.33 -3.43 -10.61
CA SER A 155 21.99 -2.89 -11.81
C SER A 155 23.07 -1.86 -11.51
N GLY A 156 23.03 -1.24 -10.33
CA GLY A 156 23.86 -0.09 -9.98
C GLY A 156 23.33 1.24 -10.53
N ILE A 157 22.19 1.23 -11.25
CA ILE A 157 21.42 2.45 -11.54
C ILE A 157 20.79 2.95 -10.23
N LYS A 158 20.80 4.26 -10.05
CA LYS A 158 20.37 4.93 -8.82
C LYS A 158 19.51 6.14 -9.15
N ASP A 159 18.55 6.38 -8.27
CA ASP A 159 17.66 7.54 -8.35
C ASP A 159 18.37 8.83 -7.90
N ASN A 160 18.24 9.85 -8.75
CA ASN A 160 18.75 11.19 -8.56
C ASN A 160 17.57 12.15 -8.39
N TRP A 161 17.08 12.22 -7.16
CA TRP A 161 15.93 13.04 -6.77
C TRP A 161 16.07 14.53 -7.13
N SER A 162 17.28 15.05 -7.42
CA SER A 162 17.43 16.45 -7.84
C SER A 162 16.96 16.71 -9.28
N VAL A 163 16.78 15.67 -10.08
CA VAL A 163 16.34 15.74 -11.50
C VAL A 163 15.14 14.83 -11.80
N MET A 164 14.54 14.23 -10.77
CA MET A 164 13.29 13.47 -10.88
C MET A 164 12.16 14.36 -10.36
N SER A 165 11.48 15.04 -11.27
CA SER A 165 10.45 16.03 -10.96
C SER A 165 9.06 15.42 -10.92
N TYR A 166 8.25 15.94 -10.00
CA TYR A 166 6.79 15.80 -10.04
C TYR A 166 6.24 16.91 -10.94
N TYR A 167 5.35 16.56 -11.85
CA TYR A 167 4.66 17.48 -12.76
C TYR A 167 3.23 17.70 -12.27
N ASP A 168 2.70 18.89 -12.47
CA ASP A 168 1.26 19.15 -12.33
C ASP A 168 0.56 18.51 -13.55
N GLY A 169 -0.17 17.42 -13.32
CA GLY A 169 -0.67 16.54 -14.38
C GLY A 169 0.38 15.57 -14.93
N ASP A 170 0.18 15.12 -16.17
CA ASP A 170 1.11 14.20 -16.86
C ASP A 170 2.40 14.92 -17.28
N SER A 171 3.54 14.21 -17.24
CA SER A 171 4.81 14.74 -17.77
C SER A 171 4.72 14.94 -19.29
N GLU A 172 5.27 16.05 -19.78
CA GLU A 172 5.40 16.31 -21.22
C GLU A 172 6.61 15.61 -21.86
N LEU A 173 7.51 15.01 -21.07
CA LEU A 173 8.68 14.31 -21.58
C LEU A 173 8.32 12.89 -22.03
N GLU A 174 8.73 12.53 -23.25
CA GLU A 174 8.67 11.14 -23.70
C GLU A 174 9.63 10.27 -22.86
N LEU A 175 9.19 9.05 -22.51
CA LEU A 175 9.92 8.13 -21.62
C LEU A 175 11.34 7.84 -22.13
N GLY A 176 11.47 7.48 -23.41
CA GLY A 176 12.75 7.19 -24.04
C GLY A 176 13.71 8.38 -24.02
N TYR A 177 13.21 9.58 -24.33
CA TYR A 177 13.99 10.82 -24.25
C TYR A 177 14.49 11.08 -22.82
N TYR A 178 13.58 11.00 -21.83
CA TYR A 178 13.94 11.23 -20.43
C TYR A 178 15.04 10.26 -19.96
N LEU A 179 14.89 8.97 -20.29
CA LEU A 179 15.85 7.93 -19.90
C LEU A 179 17.19 8.07 -20.62
N GLU A 180 17.21 8.42 -21.91
CA GLU A 180 18.45 8.68 -22.66
C GLU A 180 19.22 9.83 -22.01
N GLU A 181 18.55 10.95 -21.73
CA GLU A 181 19.13 12.14 -21.10
C GLU A 181 19.57 11.90 -19.65
N TYR A 182 18.96 10.92 -18.96
CA TYR A 182 19.32 10.53 -17.60
C TYR A 182 20.49 9.55 -17.54
N LEU A 183 20.56 8.59 -18.47
CA LEU A 183 21.50 7.46 -18.38
C LEU A 183 22.74 7.62 -19.26
N THR A 184 22.74 8.54 -20.23
CA THR A 184 23.83 8.72 -21.19
C THR A 184 24.78 9.88 -20.83
N PRO A 185 26.12 9.69 -20.85
CA PRO A 185 27.06 10.76 -20.59
C PRO A 185 26.85 11.99 -21.48
N GLY A 186 26.59 13.13 -20.84
CA GLY A 186 26.35 14.40 -21.53
C GLY A 186 24.87 14.78 -21.67
N GLY A 187 23.95 13.89 -21.29
CA GLY A 187 22.52 14.20 -21.20
C GLY A 187 22.20 15.23 -20.11
N GLU A 188 21.05 15.89 -20.25
CA GLU A 188 20.57 16.97 -19.40
C GLU A 188 20.43 16.55 -17.92
N PHE A 189 19.97 15.32 -17.69
CA PHE A 189 19.73 14.78 -16.35
C PHE A 189 20.88 13.89 -15.86
N TYR A 190 21.95 13.74 -16.65
CA TYR A 190 23.04 12.82 -16.35
C TYR A 190 23.97 13.34 -15.24
N GLY A 191 24.16 12.51 -14.22
CA GLY A 191 25.24 12.68 -13.24
C GLY A 191 25.90 11.35 -12.91
N SER A 192 27.18 11.16 -13.26
CA SER A 192 27.85 9.86 -13.10
C SER A 192 27.79 9.28 -11.66
N ASN A 193 27.98 10.14 -10.65
CA ASN A 193 27.91 9.73 -9.24
C ASN A 193 26.51 9.88 -8.60
N SER A 194 25.59 10.54 -9.31
CA SER A 194 24.24 10.79 -8.82
C SER A 194 23.27 9.71 -9.31
N ASN A 195 23.43 9.29 -10.56
CA ASN A 195 22.55 8.38 -11.30
C ASN A 195 23.04 6.92 -11.27
N PHE A 196 24.27 6.70 -10.82
CA PHE A 196 24.84 5.37 -10.62
C PHE A 196 25.44 5.26 -9.21
N THR A 197 25.44 4.04 -8.70
CA THR A 197 26.18 3.71 -7.48
C THR A 197 27.68 3.58 -7.78
N ASN A 198 28.50 3.36 -6.75
CA ASN A 198 29.94 3.12 -6.93
C ASN A 198 30.26 1.60 -6.87
N SER A 199 29.24 0.74 -6.95
CA SER A 199 29.36 -0.71 -6.82
C SER A 199 29.27 -1.39 -8.18
N ILE A 200 29.93 -2.54 -8.33
CA ILE A 200 29.83 -3.35 -9.55
C ILE A 200 28.37 -3.80 -9.73
N PRO A 201 27.77 -3.69 -10.93
CA PRO A 201 26.47 -4.27 -11.22
C PRO A 201 26.37 -5.73 -10.76
N GLY A 202 25.28 -6.08 -10.08
CA GLY A 202 25.05 -7.41 -9.49
C GLY A 202 25.59 -7.62 -8.08
N MET A 203 26.34 -6.65 -7.50
CA MET A 203 27.00 -6.82 -6.20
C MET A 203 26.37 -6.04 -5.05
N ASN A 204 25.49 -5.08 -5.32
CA ASN A 204 24.84 -4.28 -4.29
C ASN A 204 23.37 -4.02 -4.65
N TYR A 205 22.51 -4.03 -3.64
CA TYR A 205 21.11 -3.66 -3.78
C TYR A 205 20.97 -2.14 -3.67
N SER A 206 20.29 -1.53 -4.64
CA SER A 206 19.87 -0.14 -4.60
C SER A 206 18.53 -0.05 -5.30
N TYR A 207 17.46 0.10 -4.51
CA TYR A 207 16.13 0.37 -5.05
C TYR A 207 16.20 1.54 -6.05
N SER A 208 15.60 1.36 -7.23
CA SER A 208 15.66 2.36 -8.28
C SER A 208 14.36 2.41 -9.08
N ASN A 209 13.73 3.57 -9.03
CA ASN A 209 12.61 3.95 -9.87
C ASN A 209 13.05 4.06 -11.33
N ILE A 210 14.22 4.65 -11.60
CA ILE A 210 14.76 4.75 -12.96
C ILE A 210 15.03 3.37 -13.57
N GLY A 211 15.52 2.42 -12.78
CA GLY A 211 15.67 1.03 -13.22
C GLY A 211 14.34 0.40 -13.63
N ALA A 212 13.26 0.68 -12.92
CA ALA A 212 11.91 0.21 -13.27
C ALA A 212 11.33 0.95 -14.49
N ALA A 213 11.56 2.26 -14.62
CA ALA A 213 11.17 3.01 -15.81
C ALA A 213 11.90 2.54 -17.06
N LEU A 214 13.18 2.17 -16.94
CA LEU A 214 13.93 1.56 -18.03
C LEU A 214 13.37 0.20 -18.44
N ILE A 215 12.79 -0.58 -17.52
CA ILE A 215 12.04 -1.80 -17.86
C ILE A 215 10.81 -1.45 -18.70
N GLY A 216 10.03 -0.43 -18.30
CA GLY A 216 8.91 0.04 -19.10
C GLY A 216 9.33 0.46 -20.51
N TYR A 217 10.45 1.16 -20.64
CA TYR A 217 10.99 1.55 -21.95
C TYR A 217 11.51 0.36 -22.77
N LEU A 218 12.10 -0.65 -22.14
CA LEU A 218 12.48 -1.90 -22.81
C LEU A 218 11.26 -2.64 -23.36
N VAL A 219 10.11 -2.58 -22.67
CA VAL A 219 8.84 -3.09 -23.23
C VAL A 219 8.48 -2.33 -24.51
N GLU A 220 8.63 -1.00 -24.54
CA GLU A 220 8.36 -0.20 -25.75
C GLU A 220 9.23 -0.61 -26.93
N GLU A 221 10.55 -0.68 -26.70
CA GLU A 221 11.52 -1.00 -27.75
C GLU A 221 11.37 -2.44 -28.28
N ILE A 222 11.08 -3.41 -27.40
CA ILE A 222 10.95 -4.81 -27.79
C ILE A 222 9.60 -5.08 -28.49
N SER A 223 8.50 -4.53 -27.96
CA SER A 223 7.15 -4.75 -28.50
C SER A 223 6.81 -3.85 -29.70
N ASN A 224 7.50 -2.71 -29.85
CA ASN A 224 7.13 -1.61 -30.76
C ASN A 224 5.73 -1.02 -30.48
N GLN A 225 5.28 -1.05 -29.22
CA GLN A 225 4.06 -0.39 -28.72
C GLN A 225 4.44 0.57 -27.59
N SER A 226 3.66 1.62 -27.34
CA SER A 226 3.89 2.42 -26.12
C SER A 226 3.57 1.59 -24.89
N PHE A 227 4.24 1.84 -23.77
CA PHE A 227 4.15 0.97 -22.60
C PHE A 227 2.75 0.99 -21.98
N ASN A 228 2.07 2.14 -21.99
CA ASN A 228 0.68 2.25 -21.55
C ASN A 228 -0.29 1.43 -22.42
N GLU A 229 -0.13 1.46 -23.75
CA GLU A 229 -0.94 0.67 -24.68
C GLU A 229 -0.69 -0.84 -24.51
N TYR A 230 0.58 -1.24 -24.37
CA TYR A 230 0.94 -2.64 -24.13
C TYR A 230 0.29 -3.18 -22.85
N CYS A 231 0.35 -2.42 -21.75
CA CYS A 231 -0.30 -2.81 -20.50
C CYS A 231 -1.82 -2.92 -20.64
N ASN A 232 -2.44 -1.98 -21.35
CA ASN A 232 -3.87 -2.02 -21.58
C ASN A 232 -4.29 -3.28 -22.35
N GLU A 233 -3.66 -3.55 -23.49
CA GLU A 233 -4.02 -4.67 -24.38
C GLU A 233 -3.69 -6.05 -23.77
N ASN A 234 -2.56 -6.17 -23.05
CA ASN A 234 -2.01 -7.48 -22.65
C ASN A 234 -2.21 -7.83 -21.17
N ILE A 235 -2.59 -6.85 -20.33
CA ILE A 235 -2.79 -7.04 -18.89
C ILE A 235 -4.17 -6.54 -18.46
N PHE A 236 -4.52 -5.28 -18.73
CA PHE A 236 -5.73 -4.68 -18.15
C PHE A 236 -7.02 -5.17 -18.82
N GLU A 237 -7.10 -5.18 -20.15
CA GLU A 237 -8.27 -5.71 -20.87
C GLU A 237 -8.50 -7.21 -20.59
N PRO A 238 -7.48 -8.09 -20.64
CA PRO A 238 -7.65 -9.51 -20.32
C PRO A 238 -8.07 -9.78 -18.87
N LEU A 239 -7.75 -8.87 -17.94
CA LEU A 239 -8.14 -8.94 -16.53
C LEU A 239 -9.41 -8.13 -16.19
N GLU A 240 -10.04 -7.52 -17.19
CA GLU A 240 -11.20 -6.63 -17.00
C GLU A 240 -10.94 -5.51 -15.98
N MET A 241 -9.72 -4.98 -15.98
CA MET A 241 -9.30 -3.84 -15.17
C MET A 241 -9.72 -2.53 -15.86
N ASN A 242 -11.02 -2.30 -15.99
CA ASN A 242 -11.62 -1.20 -16.76
C ASN A 242 -11.28 0.22 -16.22
N SER A 243 -10.73 0.27 -15.01
CA SER A 243 -10.30 1.51 -14.33
C SER A 243 -8.84 1.36 -13.93
N ALA A 244 -7.95 1.25 -14.91
CA ALA A 244 -6.51 1.19 -14.74
C ALA A 244 -5.83 2.04 -15.82
N TYR A 245 -5.19 3.15 -15.41
CA TYR A 245 -4.65 4.14 -16.33
C TYR A 245 -3.28 4.63 -15.88
N TRP A 246 -2.36 4.80 -16.82
CA TRP A 246 -1.03 5.33 -16.54
C TRP A 246 -1.04 6.85 -16.52
N PHE A 247 -1.86 7.48 -17.37
CA PHE A 247 -1.90 8.93 -17.54
C PHE A 247 -3.24 9.51 -17.10
N LEU A 248 -3.21 10.68 -16.49
CA LEU A 248 -4.43 11.43 -16.12
C LEU A 248 -5.24 11.81 -17.35
N SER A 249 -4.56 12.07 -18.48
CA SER A 249 -5.18 12.36 -19.77
C SER A 249 -5.97 11.20 -20.37
N GLU A 250 -5.81 9.97 -19.88
CA GLU A 250 -6.62 8.80 -20.26
C GLU A 250 -7.95 8.74 -19.48
N ILE A 251 -8.06 9.52 -18.39
CA ILE A 251 -9.20 9.45 -17.46
C ILE A 251 -10.23 10.52 -17.81
N ASN A 252 -11.45 10.09 -18.14
CA ASN A 252 -12.54 11.01 -18.52
C ASN A 252 -13.09 11.85 -17.35
N ASN A 253 -13.06 11.31 -16.13
CA ASN A 253 -13.57 11.97 -14.94
C ASN A 253 -12.55 11.92 -13.79
N LEU A 254 -11.83 13.02 -13.58
CA LEU A 254 -10.82 13.11 -12.52
C LEU A 254 -11.43 13.12 -11.10
N ASP A 255 -12.74 13.35 -10.95
CA ASP A 255 -13.42 13.18 -9.65
C ASP A 255 -13.37 11.71 -9.17
N GLN A 256 -13.08 10.76 -10.06
CA GLN A 256 -12.84 9.35 -9.71
C GLN A 256 -11.39 9.08 -9.31
N VAL A 257 -10.51 10.08 -9.27
CA VAL A 257 -9.14 9.91 -8.79
C VAL A 257 -9.02 10.56 -7.42
N ALA A 258 -8.59 9.80 -6.42
CA ALA A 258 -8.41 10.36 -5.08
C ALA A 258 -7.30 11.42 -5.08
N SER A 259 -7.61 12.61 -4.55
CA SER A 259 -6.63 13.68 -4.33
C SER A 259 -5.62 13.25 -3.27
N PRO A 260 -4.30 13.37 -3.48
CA PRO A 260 -3.30 13.01 -2.47
C PRO A 260 -3.27 14.03 -1.32
N TYR A 261 -3.15 13.56 -0.08
CA TYR A 261 -3.04 14.43 1.10
C TYR A 261 -1.81 14.12 1.95
N GLN A 262 -1.14 15.18 2.42
CA GLN A 262 -0.09 15.06 3.44
C GLN A 262 -0.53 15.70 4.74
N VAL A 263 -0.22 15.01 5.85
CA VAL A 263 -0.36 15.59 7.17
C VAL A 263 0.67 16.71 7.35
N THR A 264 0.20 17.94 7.54
CA THR A 264 0.98 19.14 7.85
C THR A 264 0.72 19.56 9.29
N GLY A 265 1.70 19.36 10.16
CA GLY A 265 1.57 19.58 11.61
C GLY A 265 2.28 18.46 12.37
N GLY A 266 2.74 18.71 13.59
CA GLY A 266 3.41 17.69 14.40
C GLY A 266 2.55 16.45 14.48
N THR A 267 3.11 15.30 14.10
CA THR A 267 2.44 13.99 14.19
C THR A 267 1.72 13.88 15.53
N GLY A 268 0.42 13.61 15.54
CA GLY A 268 -0.37 13.41 16.76
C GLY A 268 0.28 12.46 17.76
N ASP A 269 1.15 11.56 17.28
CA ASP A 269 2.05 10.74 18.10
C ASP A 269 2.81 11.55 19.16
N SER A 270 3.31 12.76 18.89
CA SER A 270 4.04 13.53 19.90
C SER A 270 3.12 14.12 20.98
N CYS A 271 1.92 14.61 20.65
CA CYS A 271 0.96 15.09 21.65
C CYS A 271 0.42 13.93 22.49
N TYR A 272 0.02 12.84 21.82
CA TYR A 272 -0.60 11.65 22.42
C TYR A 272 0.37 10.86 23.32
N ILE A 273 1.63 10.70 22.90
CA ILE A 273 2.65 9.94 23.65
C ILE A 273 3.20 10.73 24.84
N ILE A 274 3.30 12.07 24.74
CA ILE A 274 4.01 12.90 25.73
C ILE A 274 3.04 13.61 26.69
N GLY A 275 1.84 13.97 26.23
CA GLY A 275 0.89 14.79 26.98
C GLY A 275 1.37 16.23 27.23
N CYS A 276 0.53 17.06 27.84
CA CYS A 276 0.92 18.43 28.22
C CYS A 276 1.94 18.44 29.36
N GLY A 277 3.05 19.15 29.15
CA GLY A 277 4.14 19.34 30.09
C GLY A 277 4.36 20.81 30.47
N ILE A 278 5.15 21.03 31.52
CA ILE A 278 5.63 22.37 31.88
C ILE A 278 6.72 22.75 30.87
N TYR A 279 6.67 23.98 30.37
CA TYR A 279 7.72 24.53 29.50
C TYR A 279 9.13 24.26 30.06
N ASP A 280 9.99 23.64 29.24
CA ASP A 280 11.38 23.35 29.54
C ASP A 280 12.29 23.92 28.45
N GLU A 281 13.10 24.91 28.82
CA GLU A 281 14.03 25.61 27.94
C GLU A 281 15.12 24.68 27.36
N SER A 282 15.32 23.50 27.93
CA SER A 282 16.23 22.48 27.41
C SER A 282 15.65 21.64 26.27
N ASN A 283 14.35 21.80 25.94
CA ASN A 283 13.66 21.01 24.92
C ASN A 283 12.79 21.87 23.95
N PRO A 284 13.38 22.86 23.27
CA PRO A 284 12.64 23.88 22.49
C PRO A 284 11.98 23.36 21.20
N CYS A 285 12.28 22.13 20.76
CA CYS A 285 11.65 21.54 19.58
C CYS A 285 10.16 21.20 19.80
N PHE A 286 9.70 21.18 21.05
CA PHE A 286 8.38 20.71 21.46
C PHE A 286 7.48 21.81 22.05
N CYS A 287 7.97 23.05 22.10
CA CYS A 287 7.24 24.18 22.67
C CYS A 287 7.49 25.41 21.77
N ASP A 288 6.41 26.04 21.31
CA ASP A 288 6.47 27.20 20.44
C ASP A 288 6.64 28.52 21.26
N PHE A 289 6.54 29.67 20.61
CA PHE A 289 6.68 30.96 21.30
C PHE A 289 5.51 31.29 22.24
N ALA A 290 4.31 30.72 22.03
CA ALA A 290 3.17 30.91 22.91
C ALA A 290 3.35 30.19 24.26
N CYS A 291 4.03 29.04 24.26
CA CYS A 291 4.31 28.23 25.46
C CYS A 291 5.06 28.98 26.58
N ILE A 292 5.91 29.96 26.21
CA ILE A 292 6.71 30.75 27.16
C ILE A 292 5.82 31.63 28.05
N GLU A 293 4.71 32.13 27.52
CA GLU A 293 3.84 33.08 28.21
C GLU A 293 2.98 32.40 29.29
N TYR A 294 2.57 31.14 29.04
CA TYR A 294 1.66 30.39 29.90
C TYR A 294 2.36 29.42 30.86
N GLY A 295 3.66 29.18 30.69
CA GLY A 295 4.44 28.27 31.56
C GLY A 295 4.07 26.79 31.37
N ASP A 296 3.55 26.47 30.20
CA ASP A 296 2.85 25.25 29.82
C ASP A 296 2.96 25.15 28.29
N CYS A 297 3.25 23.96 27.74
CA CYS A 297 3.35 23.77 26.30
C CYS A 297 2.01 23.52 25.57
N CYS A 298 0.87 23.92 26.16
CA CYS A 298 -0.48 23.54 25.69
C CYS A 298 -1.58 24.62 25.80
N SER A 299 -1.30 25.93 25.76
CA SER A 299 -2.41 26.92 25.76
C SER A 299 -3.30 26.87 24.50
N ASP A 300 -2.80 26.24 23.44
CA ASP A 300 -3.39 26.01 22.12
C ASP A 300 -3.66 24.52 21.85
N TYR A 301 -3.66 23.67 22.89
CA TYR A 301 -3.78 22.21 22.74
C TYR A 301 -5.02 21.73 21.99
N GLU A 302 -6.18 22.38 22.18
CA GLU A 302 -7.38 22.05 21.40
C GLU A 302 -7.23 22.39 19.91
N GLU A 303 -6.48 23.45 19.57
CA GLU A 303 -6.21 23.90 18.20
C GLU A 303 -5.16 23.01 17.53
N VAL A 304 -4.10 22.63 18.26
CA VAL A 304 -2.96 21.84 17.73
C VAL A 304 -3.22 20.33 17.81
N CYS A 305 -3.77 19.85 18.92
CA CYS A 305 -3.95 18.43 19.19
C CYS A 305 -5.43 17.97 19.08
N GLY A 306 -6.39 18.85 18.77
CA GLY A 306 -7.83 18.52 18.69
C GLY A 306 -8.47 18.22 20.06
N GLU A 307 -9.82 18.19 20.12
CA GLU A 307 -10.58 18.01 21.38
C GLU A 307 -10.20 16.73 22.17
N ASN A 308 -9.58 15.74 21.50
CA ASN A 308 -9.18 14.46 22.09
C ASN A 308 -7.66 14.24 22.21
N GLY A 309 -6.82 15.23 21.85
CA GLY A 309 -5.35 15.09 21.94
C GLY A 309 -4.69 14.26 20.85
N THR A 310 -5.41 13.96 19.78
CA THR A 310 -5.00 13.11 18.63
C THR A 310 -4.24 13.86 17.54
N GLY A 311 -4.16 15.19 17.56
CA GLY A 311 -3.61 15.98 16.45
C GLY A 311 -4.53 16.06 15.22
N SER A 312 -5.75 15.56 15.33
CA SER A 312 -6.60 15.23 14.18
C SER A 312 -7.59 16.35 13.81
N SER A 313 -7.14 17.59 13.64
CA SER A 313 -7.94 18.60 12.94
C SER A 313 -7.77 18.41 11.43
N SER A 314 -8.84 18.54 10.65
CA SER A 314 -8.76 18.52 9.18
C SER A 314 -7.95 19.70 8.61
N GLU A 315 -7.66 20.70 9.44
CA GLU A 315 -6.76 21.83 9.13
C GLU A 315 -5.28 21.40 9.06
N ASN A 316 -4.94 20.20 9.55
CA ASN A 316 -3.61 19.60 9.46
C ASN A 316 -3.42 18.72 8.21
N LEU A 317 -4.30 18.82 7.20
CA LEU A 317 -4.14 18.12 5.92
C LEU A 317 -3.91 19.14 4.80
N THR A 318 -2.83 18.94 4.05
CA THR A 318 -2.56 19.67 2.81
C THR A 318 -2.86 18.76 1.63
N GLU A 319 -3.81 19.19 0.79
CA GLU A 319 -4.12 18.57 -0.50
C GLU A 319 -3.01 18.88 -1.53
N TYR A 320 -2.68 17.90 -2.34
CA TYR A 320 -1.87 18.07 -3.54
C TYR A 320 -2.75 18.00 -4.78
N GLU A 321 -2.38 18.78 -5.79
CA GLU A 321 -2.88 18.56 -7.15
C GLU A 321 -2.47 17.16 -7.64
N HIS A 322 -3.22 16.61 -8.59
CA HIS A 322 -2.81 15.38 -9.25
C HIS A 322 -1.50 15.58 -10.00
N TYR A 323 -0.57 14.64 -9.82
CA TYR A 323 0.78 14.76 -10.38
C TYR A 323 1.21 13.55 -11.20
N GLY A 324 2.24 13.72 -12.01
CA GLY A 324 2.89 12.67 -12.79
C GLY A 324 4.41 12.78 -12.77
N TYR A 325 5.07 11.82 -13.41
CA TYR A 325 6.53 11.68 -13.50
C TYR A 325 6.96 11.41 -14.94
N SER A 326 8.22 11.70 -15.25
CA SER A 326 8.82 11.27 -16.53
C SER A 326 9.23 9.79 -16.50
N ASP A 327 9.44 9.23 -15.30
CA ASP A 327 9.71 7.82 -15.06
C ASP A 327 8.43 7.03 -14.71
N TYR A 328 7.29 7.40 -15.32
CA TYR A 328 5.95 6.93 -14.96
C TYR A 328 5.75 5.41 -14.78
N PRO A 329 6.44 4.48 -15.49
CA PRO A 329 6.31 3.04 -15.24
C PRO A 329 6.78 2.61 -13.84
N SER A 330 7.51 3.48 -13.15
CA SER A 330 7.99 3.23 -11.80
C SER A 330 6.89 3.37 -10.74
N GLY A 331 5.83 4.15 -11.00
CA GLY A 331 4.92 4.55 -9.92
C GLY A 331 3.53 5.09 -10.27
N GLN A 332 3.28 5.48 -11.52
CA GLN A 332 2.18 6.38 -11.82
C GLN A 332 0.81 5.71 -12.01
N LEU A 333 0.76 4.37 -12.09
CA LEU A 333 -0.48 3.65 -12.38
C LEU A 333 -1.57 4.04 -11.38
N ARG A 334 -2.76 4.36 -11.88
CA ARG A 334 -3.95 4.61 -11.07
C ARG A 334 -4.98 3.54 -11.33
N THR A 335 -5.49 2.95 -10.25
CA THR A 335 -6.53 1.93 -10.35
C THR A 335 -7.32 1.82 -9.05
N THR A 336 -8.41 1.07 -9.07
CA THR A 336 -9.20 0.69 -7.89
C THR A 336 -8.57 -0.51 -7.17
N SER A 337 -8.93 -0.71 -5.90
CA SER A 337 -8.50 -1.86 -5.09
C SER A 337 -8.98 -3.18 -5.68
N ASN A 338 -10.22 -3.24 -6.17
CA ASN A 338 -10.78 -4.41 -6.85
C ASN A 338 -9.97 -4.80 -8.10
N ASN A 339 -9.70 -3.85 -9.00
CA ASN A 339 -8.90 -4.14 -10.21
C ASN A 339 -7.49 -4.63 -9.85
N LEU A 340 -6.87 -4.03 -8.84
CA LEU A 340 -5.56 -4.50 -8.37
C LEU A 340 -5.66 -5.88 -7.69
N ALA A 341 -6.77 -6.20 -7.04
CA ALA A 341 -7.03 -7.52 -6.48
C ALA A 341 -7.17 -8.59 -7.58
N LYS A 342 -7.80 -8.27 -8.73
CA LYS A 342 -7.79 -9.15 -9.92
C LYS A 342 -6.38 -9.44 -10.41
N PHE A 343 -5.54 -8.40 -10.52
CA PHE A 343 -4.13 -8.54 -10.87
C PHE A 343 -3.36 -9.37 -9.84
N MET A 344 -3.59 -9.15 -8.55
CA MET A 344 -2.99 -9.94 -7.47
C MET A 344 -3.38 -11.43 -7.57
N SER A 345 -4.65 -11.74 -7.89
CA SER A 345 -5.14 -13.11 -8.05
C SER A 345 -4.42 -13.90 -9.13
N VAL A 346 -3.86 -13.23 -10.16
CA VAL A 346 -2.98 -13.88 -11.16
C VAL A 346 -1.82 -14.60 -10.48
N TYR A 347 -1.19 -13.97 -9.48
CA TYR A 347 -0.04 -14.54 -8.78
C TYR A 347 -0.44 -15.61 -7.77
N MET A 348 -1.62 -15.47 -7.17
CA MET A 348 -2.19 -16.47 -6.26
C MET A 348 -2.56 -17.75 -7.01
N ASN A 349 -2.98 -17.62 -8.27
CA ASN A 349 -3.50 -18.70 -9.10
C ASN A 349 -2.59 -19.03 -10.29
N GLU A 350 -1.28 -19.10 -10.04
CA GLU A 350 -0.27 -19.63 -10.97
C GLU A 350 -0.30 -19.01 -12.39
N GLY A 351 -0.63 -17.72 -12.48
CA GLY A 351 -0.62 -16.95 -13.72
C GLY A 351 -1.98 -16.82 -14.41
N ILE A 352 -3.07 -17.27 -13.78
CA ILE A 352 -4.42 -17.31 -14.37
C ILE A 352 -5.42 -16.52 -13.53
N TYR A 353 -6.27 -15.73 -14.18
CA TYR A 353 -7.46 -15.14 -13.56
C TYR A 353 -8.69 -15.39 -14.44
N ASN A 354 -9.80 -15.90 -13.88
CA ASN A 354 -11.02 -16.23 -14.62
C ASN A 354 -10.80 -17.03 -15.92
N GLY A 355 -9.86 -17.97 -15.91
CA GLY A 355 -9.50 -18.79 -17.08
C GLY A 355 -8.64 -18.10 -18.14
N VAL A 356 -8.34 -16.81 -17.96
CA VAL A 356 -7.40 -16.03 -18.77
C VAL A 356 -5.99 -16.18 -18.20
N ARG A 357 -5.05 -16.59 -19.05
CA ARG A 357 -3.63 -16.68 -18.68
C ARG A 357 -2.92 -15.37 -18.97
N ILE A 358 -2.28 -14.81 -17.95
CA ILE A 358 -1.44 -13.60 -18.07
C ILE A 358 0.05 -13.96 -18.08
N LEU A 359 0.44 -14.96 -17.28
CA LEU A 359 1.80 -15.49 -17.23
C LEU A 359 1.77 -17.02 -17.12
N GLU A 360 2.87 -17.67 -17.47
CA GLU A 360 3.10 -19.08 -17.18
C GLU A 360 3.45 -19.31 -15.70
N SER A 361 3.06 -20.47 -15.18
CA SER A 361 3.29 -20.85 -13.78
C SER A 361 4.77 -20.82 -13.40
N GLU A 362 5.64 -21.20 -14.34
CA GLU A 362 7.09 -21.17 -14.21
C GLU A 362 7.62 -19.75 -14.08
N THR A 363 6.98 -18.78 -14.74
CA THR A 363 7.34 -17.36 -14.63
C THR A 363 6.89 -16.78 -13.31
N ILE A 364 5.74 -17.20 -12.76
CA ILE A 364 5.33 -16.85 -11.39
C ILE A 364 6.38 -17.34 -10.37
N GLU A 365 6.87 -18.57 -10.51
CA GLU A 365 7.96 -19.09 -9.65
C GLU A 365 9.28 -18.33 -9.86
N LEU A 366 9.56 -17.90 -11.10
CA LEU A 366 10.73 -17.09 -11.42
C LEU A 366 10.68 -15.70 -10.74
N ILE A 367 9.50 -15.07 -10.71
CA ILE A 367 9.26 -13.79 -10.04
C ILE A 367 9.45 -13.91 -8.53
N LYS A 368 8.95 -15.01 -7.94
CA LYS A 368 9.07 -15.33 -6.52
C LYS A 368 10.50 -15.73 -6.10
N THR A 369 11.34 -16.18 -7.03
CA THR A 369 12.68 -16.65 -6.71
C THR A 369 13.60 -15.50 -6.26
N ILE A 370 14.33 -15.71 -5.16
CA ILE A 370 15.39 -14.78 -4.74
C ILE A 370 16.65 -15.04 -5.56
N HIS A 371 16.91 -14.18 -6.56
CA HIS A 371 18.00 -14.36 -7.53
C HIS A 371 19.38 -13.97 -6.98
N TYR A 372 19.44 -12.99 -6.07
CA TYR A 372 20.68 -12.51 -5.44
C TYR A 372 20.61 -12.61 -3.90
N PRO A 373 20.52 -13.81 -3.31
CA PRO A 373 20.25 -13.99 -1.88
C PRO A 373 21.35 -13.47 -0.96
N LEU A 374 22.58 -13.31 -1.47
CA LEU A 374 23.70 -12.70 -0.73
C LEU A 374 23.68 -11.16 -0.75
N VAL A 375 22.91 -10.57 -1.66
CA VAL A 375 22.80 -9.11 -1.84
C VAL A 375 21.51 -8.60 -1.19
N ASN A 376 20.38 -9.26 -1.47
CA ASN A 376 19.12 -9.03 -0.78
C ASN A 376 18.36 -10.37 -0.68
N SER A 377 18.15 -10.85 0.54
CA SER A 377 17.52 -12.15 0.80
C SER A 377 15.99 -12.16 0.67
N MET A 378 15.39 -11.00 0.35
CA MET A 378 13.94 -10.81 0.28
C MET A 378 13.46 -10.36 -1.11
N GLN A 379 14.37 -9.98 -2.01
CA GLN A 379 14.05 -9.43 -3.32
C GLN A 379 13.84 -10.52 -4.39
N GLY A 380 12.63 -10.59 -4.95
CA GLY A 380 12.30 -11.27 -6.20
C GLY A 380 12.45 -10.34 -7.42
N LEU A 381 11.75 -10.63 -8.52
CA LEU A 381 11.75 -9.76 -9.71
C LEU A 381 10.70 -8.66 -9.58
N MET A 382 11.06 -7.46 -9.10
CA MET A 382 10.18 -6.31 -8.77
C MET A 382 9.12 -6.59 -7.70
N TRP A 383 9.18 -7.77 -7.08
CA TRP A 383 8.37 -8.19 -5.95
C TRP A 383 9.29 -8.52 -4.78
N TYR A 384 8.81 -8.45 -3.55
CA TYR A 384 9.62 -8.81 -2.39
C TYR A 384 8.84 -9.52 -1.29
N TYR A 385 9.58 -10.22 -0.43
CA TYR A 385 9.06 -10.84 0.78
C TYR A 385 9.20 -9.93 1.99
N LYS A 386 8.17 -9.85 2.83
CA LYS A 386 8.27 -9.29 4.19
C LYS A 386 7.79 -10.28 5.23
N GLY A 387 8.38 -10.20 6.42
CA GLY A 387 7.88 -10.88 7.60
C GLY A 387 7.01 -9.92 8.41
N GLN A 388 5.76 -10.30 8.70
CA GLN A 388 4.83 -9.43 9.43
C GLN A 388 3.88 -10.25 10.29
N ASN A 389 3.86 -9.97 11.60
CA ASN A 389 3.05 -10.68 12.60
C ASN A 389 3.11 -12.23 12.50
N GLY A 390 4.28 -12.79 12.20
CA GLY A 390 4.47 -14.24 12.02
C GLY A 390 4.13 -14.78 10.61
N ARG A 391 3.62 -13.93 9.71
CA ARG A 391 3.38 -14.25 8.29
C ARG A 391 4.63 -14.01 7.46
N THR A 392 4.75 -14.78 6.39
CA THR A 392 5.64 -14.48 5.27
C THR A 392 4.77 -13.99 4.12
N LEU A 393 4.82 -12.69 3.87
CA LEU A 393 4.02 -12.03 2.84
C LEU A 393 4.88 -11.78 1.61
N PHE A 394 4.29 -11.93 0.43
CA PHE A 394 4.91 -11.65 -0.86
C PHE A 394 4.11 -10.60 -1.60
N GLY A 395 4.75 -9.53 -2.07
CA GLY A 395 4.01 -8.39 -2.58
C GLY A 395 4.88 -7.19 -2.88
N HIS A 396 4.26 -6.02 -2.84
CA HIS A 396 4.92 -4.74 -2.93
C HIS A 396 4.09 -3.66 -2.21
N ASN A 397 4.75 -2.70 -1.57
CA ASN A 397 4.12 -1.49 -1.07
C ASN A 397 4.38 -0.29 -1.99
N GLY A 398 3.57 0.74 -1.91
CA GLY A 398 3.77 2.00 -2.60
C GLY A 398 3.71 3.17 -1.64
N GLY A 399 4.50 4.20 -1.92
CA GLY A 399 4.43 5.47 -1.21
C GLY A 399 4.91 6.59 -2.14
N ASP A 400 4.16 7.68 -2.16
CA ASP A 400 4.47 8.93 -2.87
C ASP A 400 3.92 10.14 -2.09
N LEU A 401 4.01 11.33 -2.69
CA LEU A 401 3.40 12.54 -2.13
C LEU A 401 1.90 12.33 -1.90
N GLY A 402 1.52 12.26 -0.62
CA GLY A 402 0.14 12.08 -0.19
C GLY A 402 -0.52 10.77 -0.63
N SER A 403 0.26 9.70 -0.88
CA SER A 403 -0.27 8.37 -1.20
C SER A 403 0.53 7.28 -0.49
N SER A 404 -0.17 6.21 -0.10
CA SER A 404 0.41 4.98 0.42
C SER A 404 -0.47 3.82 -0.01
N THR A 405 0.15 2.72 -0.42
CA THR A 405 -0.58 1.56 -0.94
C THR A 405 0.13 0.27 -0.51
N ASP A 406 -0.62 -0.81 -0.34
CA ASP A 406 -0.10 -2.14 -0.04
C ASP A 406 -0.82 -3.19 -0.90
N MET A 407 -0.06 -4.13 -1.45
CA MET A 407 -0.57 -5.35 -2.10
C MET A 407 0.30 -6.52 -1.68
N PHE A 408 -0.23 -7.41 -0.85
CA PHE A 408 0.51 -8.54 -0.31
C PHE A 408 -0.31 -9.82 -0.28
N ILE A 409 0.41 -10.93 -0.47
CA ILE A 409 -0.13 -12.29 -0.53
C ILE A 409 0.51 -13.12 0.58
N SER A 410 -0.32 -13.80 1.37
CA SER A 410 0.09 -14.96 2.17
C SER A 410 -0.20 -16.25 1.38
N PHE A 411 0.81 -16.79 0.72
CA PHE A 411 0.66 -18.04 -0.04
C PHE A 411 0.33 -19.25 0.84
N SER A 412 0.78 -19.26 2.11
CA SER A 412 0.47 -20.34 3.05
C SER A 412 -1.02 -20.45 3.38
N ASP A 413 -1.70 -19.30 3.38
CA ASP A 413 -3.08 -19.17 3.81
C ASP A 413 -4.03 -18.96 2.62
N ASN A 414 -3.46 -18.84 1.41
CA ASN A 414 -4.17 -18.50 0.17
C ASN A 414 -5.00 -17.21 0.30
N LEU A 415 -4.36 -16.20 0.90
CA LEU A 415 -4.93 -14.90 1.21
C LEU A 415 -4.14 -13.79 0.52
N GLY A 416 -4.83 -12.76 0.06
CA GLY A 416 -4.24 -11.52 -0.41
C GLY A 416 -4.99 -10.32 0.14
N VAL A 417 -4.28 -9.23 0.38
CA VAL A 417 -4.86 -7.95 0.81
C VAL A 417 -4.32 -6.84 -0.09
N VAL A 418 -5.24 -6.05 -0.62
CA VAL A 418 -4.98 -4.79 -1.31
C VAL A 418 -5.51 -3.65 -0.45
N LEU A 419 -4.68 -2.64 -0.20
CA LEU A 419 -5.02 -1.46 0.59
C LEU A 419 -4.53 -0.22 -0.15
N LEU A 420 -5.43 0.71 -0.45
CA LEU A 420 -5.12 1.95 -1.18
C LEU A 420 -5.60 3.15 -0.37
N THR A 421 -4.73 4.14 -0.16
CA THR A 421 -5.12 5.39 0.50
C THR A 421 -4.49 6.62 -0.17
N ASN A 422 -5.19 7.74 -0.06
CA ASN A 422 -4.71 9.06 -0.41
C ASN A 422 -4.05 9.80 0.77
N SER A 423 -3.29 9.05 1.57
CA SER A 423 -2.47 9.54 2.68
C SER A 423 -1.10 8.90 2.62
N ASN A 424 -0.05 9.61 3.04
CA ASN A 424 1.30 9.04 3.15
C ASN A 424 1.58 8.38 4.52
N ASN A 425 0.53 8.04 5.29
CA ASN A 425 0.67 7.45 6.62
C ASN A 425 0.91 5.93 6.59
N HIS A 426 2.18 5.55 6.45
CA HIS A 426 2.59 4.14 6.33
C HIS A 426 2.34 3.32 7.60
N ASN A 427 2.38 3.92 8.79
CA ASN A 427 2.17 3.19 10.05
C ASN A 427 0.71 2.70 10.15
N ALA A 428 -0.23 3.58 9.85
CA ALA A 428 -1.64 3.27 9.82
C ALA A 428 -1.97 2.18 8.79
N MET A 429 -1.32 2.22 7.62
CA MET A 429 -1.45 1.19 6.60
C MET A 429 -0.99 -0.18 7.10
N ILE A 430 0.14 -0.26 7.80
CA ILE A 430 0.61 -1.52 8.43
C ILE A 430 -0.39 -2.04 9.46
N GLU A 431 -0.99 -1.17 10.28
CA GLU A 431 -1.99 -1.55 11.28
C GLU A 431 -3.26 -2.12 10.62
N ILE A 432 -3.78 -1.43 9.61
CA ILE A 432 -4.97 -1.85 8.86
C ILE A 432 -4.71 -3.12 8.06
N GLU A 433 -3.58 -3.25 7.38
CA GLU A 433 -3.20 -4.46 6.64
C GLU A 433 -3.14 -5.67 7.58
N ASN A 434 -2.55 -5.51 8.77
CA ASN A 434 -2.50 -6.58 9.77
C ASN A 434 -3.89 -6.99 10.25
N ALA A 435 -4.77 -6.02 10.51
CA ALA A 435 -6.13 -6.29 10.94
C ALA A 435 -6.94 -6.99 9.83
N ALA A 436 -6.78 -6.58 8.57
CA ALA A 436 -7.41 -7.20 7.42
C ALA A 436 -6.97 -8.66 7.23
N PHE A 437 -5.67 -8.97 7.35
CA PHE A 437 -5.19 -10.35 7.31
C PHE A 437 -5.72 -11.19 8.48
N ASN A 438 -5.72 -10.65 9.71
CA ASN A 438 -6.27 -11.36 10.88
C ASN A 438 -7.76 -11.68 10.67
N PHE A 439 -8.54 -10.69 10.23
CA PHE A 439 -9.96 -10.86 9.90
C PHE A 439 -10.13 -11.93 8.81
N ALA A 440 -9.32 -11.90 7.75
CA ALA A 440 -9.44 -12.82 6.65
C ALA A 440 -9.11 -14.28 7.01
N GLU A 441 -8.17 -14.50 7.93
CA GLU A 441 -7.79 -15.83 8.41
C GLU A 441 -8.88 -16.46 9.28
N GLU A 442 -9.48 -15.65 10.15
CA GLU A 442 -10.41 -16.14 11.17
C GLU A 442 -11.85 -16.28 10.66
N ASN A 443 -12.18 -15.61 9.56
CA ASN A 443 -13.51 -15.66 8.96
C ASN A 443 -13.58 -16.62 7.77
N TYR A 444 -14.68 -17.36 7.73
CA TYR A 444 -15.11 -18.08 6.54
C TYR A 444 -16.00 -17.13 5.76
N PHE A 445 -15.49 -16.61 4.65
CA PHE A 445 -16.31 -15.85 3.72
C PHE A 445 -17.13 -16.83 2.90
N THR A 446 -18.45 -16.71 2.98
CA THR A 446 -19.36 -17.38 2.04
C THR A 446 -19.38 -16.57 0.76
N ILE A 447 -19.02 -17.18 -0.37
CA ILE A 447 -19.13 -16.54 -1.68
C ILE A 447 -20.63 -16.46 -2.02
N THR A 448 -21.17 -15.25 -2.14
CA THR A 448 -22.57 -15.06 -2.54
C THR A 448 -22.79 -15.68 -3.92
N GLY A 449 -23.73 -16.62 -4.03
CA GLY A 449 -23.95 -17.44 -5.23
C GLY A 449 -23.29 -18.81 -5.21
N ASP A 450 -22.29 -19.07 -4.36
CA ASP A 450 -21.75 -20.42 -4.09
C ASP A 450 -22.62 -21.08 -3.01
N VAL A 451 -23.80 -21.52 -3.43
CA VAL A 451 -24.81 -22.07 -2.53
C VAL A 451 -24.37 -23.41 -1.95
N ASN A 452 -23.51 -24.13 -2.67
CA ASN A 452 -23.05 -25.45 -2.25
C ASN A 452 -21.74 -25.43 -1.43
N ASN A 453 -21.10 -24.26 -1.32
CA ASN A 453 -19.85 -24.01 -0.60
C ASN A 453 -18.67 -24.85 -1.12
N ASP A 454 -18.59 -25.09 -2.44
CA ASP A 454 -17.44 -25.75 -3.08
C ASP A 454 -16.39 -24.77 -3.60
N GLY A 455 -16.63 -23.47 -3.43
CA GLY A 455 -15.77 -22.38 -3.89
C GLY A 455 -15.96 -22.04 -5.37
N ILE A 456 -16.98 -22.57 -6.06
CA ILE A 456 -17.16 -22.37 -7.50
C ILE A 456 -18.63 -22.11 -7.82
N ILE A 457 -18.98 -20.88 -8.22
CA ILE A 457 -20.33 -20.58 -8.70
C ILE A 457 -20.57 -21.26 -10.06
N ASN A 458 -21.39 -22.31 -10.06
CA ASN A 458 -21.68 -23.12 -11.25
C ASN A 458 -23.11 -23.67 -11.24
N VAL A 459 -23.42 -24.55 -12.21
CA VAL A 459 -24.78 -25.12 -12.36
C VAL A 459 -25.24 -25.92 -11.14
N LEU A 460 -24.32 -26.43 -10.31
CA LEU A 460 -24.64 -27.13 -9.07
C LEU A 460 -25.23 -26.17 -8.03
N ASP A 461 -24.79 -24.92 -8.01
CA ASP A 461 -25.37 -23.89 -7.13
C ASP A 461 -26.80 -23.58 -7.53
N ILE A 462 -27.09 -23.49 -8.84
CA ILE A 462 -28.48 -23.35 -9.32
C ILE A 462 -29.32 -24.53 -8.81
N VAL A 463 -28.81 -25.76 -8.88
CA VAL A 463 -29.53 -26.94 -8.39
C VAL A 463 -29.79 -26.84 -6.89
N GLN A 464 -28.84 -26.30 -6.12
CA GLN A 464 -28.97 -26.14 -4.69
C GLN A 464 -29.94 -25.00 -4.33
N THR A 465 -29.88 -23.84 -4.99
CA THR A 465 -30.86 -22.75 -4.87
C THR A 465 -32.27 -23.24 -5.20
N VAL A 466 -32.45 -24.01 -6.28
CA VAL A 466 -33.74 -24.63 -6.61
C VAL A 466 -34.22 -25.53 -5.48
N SER A 467 -33.31 -26.30 -4.87
CA SER A 467 -33.65 -27.17 -3.75
C SER A 467 -34.14 -26.38 -2.54
N LEU A 468 -33.44 -25.30 -2.18
CA LEU A 468 -33.81 -24.38 -1.09
C LEU A 468 -35.18 -23.74 -1.31
N ILE A 469 -35.46 -23.24 -2.53
CA ILE A 469 -36.77 -22.69 -2.90
C ILE A 469 -37.89 -23.72 -2.72
N LEU A 470 -37.66 -24.96 -3.15
CA LEU A 470 -38.65 -26.03 -3.08
C LEU A 470 -38.98 -26.44 -1.64
N VAL A 471 -38.02 -26.35 -0.72
CA VAL A 471 -38.24 -26.64 0.71
C VAL A 471 -38.56 -25.39 1.54
N SER A 472 -38.53 -24.20 0.92
CA SER A 472 -38.68 -22.91 1.60
C SER A 472 -37.67 -22.71 2.73
N GLU A 473 -36.45 -23.19 2.52
CA GLU A 473 -35.30 -22.91 3.39
C GLU A 473 -34.59 -21.66 2.88
N TYR A 474 -34.04 -20.89 3.82
CA TYR A 474 -33.28 -19.68 3.55
C TYR A 474 -31.81 -19.98 3.84
N GLU A 475 -30.96 -19.71 2.86
CA GLU A 475 -29.51 -19.65 3.03
C GLU A 475 -29.05 -18.30 2.46
N GLU A 476 -28.21 -17.60 3.21
CA GLU A 476 -27.81 -16.23 2.91
C GLU A 476 -27.06 -16.13 1.58
N ASN A 477 -26.19 -17.09 1.28
CA ASN A 477 -25.47 -17.17 0.01
C ASN A 477 -26.36 -17.46 -1.22
N SER A 478 -27.65 -17.75 -1.01
CA SER A 478 -28.63 -18.01 -2.06
C SER A 478 -29.63 -16.88 -2.29
N ASP A 479 -29.57 -15.81 -1.50
CA ASP A 479 -30.34 -14.56 -1.65
C ASP A 479 -29.47 -13.50 -2.34
N LEU A 480 -29.38 -13.56 -3.66
CA LEU A 480 -28.44 -12.76 -4.47
C LEU A 480 -28.94 -11.33 -4.71
N ASN A 481 -30.22 -11.06 -4.47
CA ASN A 481 -30.80 -9.72 -4.61
C ASN A 481 -31.00 -9.00 -3.27
N GLU A 482 -30.62 -9.66 -2.17
CA GLU A 482 -30.69 -9.16 -0.79
C GLU A 482 -32.11 -8.71 -0.39
N ASP A 483 -33.15 -9.33 -0.97
CA ASP A 483 -34.55 -8.99 -0.67
C ASP A 483 -35.12 -9.73 0.56
N GLY A 484 -34.30 -10.60 1.15
CA GLY A 484 -34.64 -11.46 2.29
C GLY A 484 -35.41 -12.71 1.90
N ILE A 485 -35.49 -13.04 0.60
CA ILE A 485 -36.30 -14.14 0.07
C ILE A 485 -35.58 -14.86 -1.08
N VAL A 486 -35.07 -16.06 -0.79
CA VAL A 486 -34.57 -16.98 -1.82
C VAL A 486 -35.71 -17.44 -2.75
N ASN A 487 -35.68 -17.00 -4.01
CA ASN A 487 -36.70 -17.22 -5.01
C ASN A 487 -36.13 -17.31 -6.45
N ILE A 488 -37.02 -17.29 -7.45
CA ILE A 488 -36.62 -17.46 -8.85
C ILE A 488 -35.72 -16.32 -9.36
N LEU A 489 -35.78 -15.13 -8.75
CA LEU A 489 -34.94 -13.99 -9.11
C LEU A 489 -33.47 -14.24 -8.79
N ASP A 490 -33.18 -14.92 -7.68
CA ASP A 490 -31.83 -15.33 -7.28
C ASP A 490 -31.25 -16.32 -8.29
N ILE A 491 -32.07 -17.25 -8.78
CA ILE A 491 -31.66 -18.17 -9.87
C ILE A 491 -31.31 -17.37 -11.13
N VAL A 492 -32.06 -16.33 -11.47
CA VAL A 492 -31.77 -15.50 -12.64
C VAL A 492 -30.43 -14.77 -12.48
N GLN A 493 -30.13 -14.25 -11.28
CA GLN A 493 -28.82 -13.65 -10.99
C GLN A 493 -27.70 -14.68 -11.04
N LEU A 494 -27.88 -15.86 -10.46
CA LEU A 494 -26.91 -16.96 -10.53
C LEU A 494 -26.62 -17.36 -11.98
N VAL A 495 -27.65 -17.46 -12.81
CA VAL A 495 -27.49 -17.74 -14.24
C VAL A 495 -26.72 -16.61 -14.94
N ASN A 496 -26.96 -15.35 -14.59
CA ASN A 496 -26.20 -14.25 -15.15
C ASN A 496 -24.73 -14.30 -14.73
N ILE A 497 -24.44 -14.61 -13.46
CA ILE A 497 -23.07 -14.78 -12.94
C ILE A 497 -22.34 -15.94 -13.63
N ILE A 498 -23.04 -17.06 -13.90
CA ILE A 498 -22.44 -18.23 -14.58
C ILE A 498 -22.21 -17.98 -16.08
N LEU A 499 -22.93 -17.03 -16.67
CA LEU A 499 -22.89 -16.73 -18.11
C LEU A 499 -22.06 -15.49 -18.46
N SER A 500 -21.75 -14.64 -17.48
CA SER A 500 -20.75 -13.57 -17.58
C SER A 500 -19.36 -14.19 -17.54
#